data_AF-A0A4P7S206-F1
#
_entry.id   AF-A0A4P7S206-F1
#
_cell.length_a   1.000
_cell.length_b   1.000
_cell.length_c   1.000
_cell.angle_alpha   90.00
_cell.angle_beta   90.00
_cell.angle_gamma   90.00
#
_symmetry.space_group_name_H-M   'P 1'
#
loop_
_entity.id
_entity.type
_entity.pdbx_description
1 polymer ?
#
loop_
_entity_poly.entity_id
_entity_poly.type
_entity_poly.pdbx_seq_one_letter_code
_entity_poly.pdbx_strand_id
1 'polypeptide(L)'
;MQLAGMTLPLLALSACAGGNYRPVADAPVRIGPAYTIRGTTYVPAAAPAYDALGYASWYGGESGNRTANGEKFRPGWVTAAHTTLPLPTYVEVTALDSGRRIIVRVNDRGPFARGRIIDLSRGAAEQLGMKAQGHAAVRVRRVEPSEKDRERLRKGKPAASLSRVPERELLGLRAQLAAGER
;
A
#
# COMPACT_ATOMS: atom_id res chain seq x y z
N MET A 1 15.79 71.09 -22.08
CA MET A 1 14.63 70.18 -22.26
C MET A 1 14.92 68.91 -21.47
N GLN A 2 14.41 68.81 -20.24
CA GLN A 2 14.60 67.65 -19.36
C GLN A 2 13.64 66.53 -19.77
N LEU A 3 14.18 65.36 -20.14
CA LEU A 3 13.42 64.13 -20.29
C LEU A 3 13.50 63.37 -18.97
N ALA A 4 12.39 63.36 -18.23
CA ALA A 4 12.23 62.55 -17.01
C ALA A 4 12.05 61.07 -17.40
N GLY A 5 13.04 60.24 -17.09
CA GLY A 5 12.96 58.79 -17.23
C GLY A 5 12.16 58.18 -16.09
N MET A 6 10.99 57.60 -16.42
CA MET A 6 10.13 56.90 -15.47
C MET A 6 10.55 55.44 -15.39
N THR A 7 11.39 55.09 -14.40
CA THR A 7 11.77 53.70 -14.12
C THR A 7 10.64 52.98 -13.38
N LEU A 8 9.96 52.07 -14.07
CA LEU A 8 9.00 51.13 -13.49
C LEU A 8 9.77 50.09 -12.64
N PRO A 9 9.48 49.93 -11.34
CA PRO A 9 10.12 48.89 -10.54
C PRO A 9 9.50 47.53 -10.91
N LEU A 10 10.34 46.64 -11.45
CA LEU A 10 9.97 45.25 -11.70
C LEU A 10 9.89 44.53 -10.33
N LEU A 11 8.67 44.33 -9.82
CA LEU A 11 8.41 43.52 -8.64
C LEU A 11 8.76 42.06 -8.93
N ALA A 12 9.97 41.65 -8.56
CA ALA A 12 10.38 40.25 -8.55
C ALA A 12 9.66 39.52 -7.40
N LEU A 13 8.57 38.83 -7.71
CA LEU A 13 7.94 37.89 -6.81
C LEU A 13 8.87 36.69 -6.59
N SER A 14 9.68 36.76 -5.53
CA SER A 14 10.48 35.63 -5.07
C SER A 14 9.55 34.60 -4.43
N ALA A 15 9.18 33.57 -5.21
CA ALA A 15 8.38 32.46 -4.74
C ALA A 15 9.25 31.52 -3.89
N CYS A 16 9.23 31.70 -2.57
CA CYS A 16 9.76 30.72 -1.63
C CYS A 16 8.86 29.47 -1.55
N ALA A 17 8.82 28.67 -2.62
CA ALA A 17 8.14 27.36 -2.62
C ALA A 17 9.11 26.27 -2.16
N GLY A 18 9.48 26.30 -0.88
CA GLY A 18 10.50 25.40 -0.29
C GLY A 18 9.92 24.32 0.61
N GLY A 19 8.74 23.77 0.32
CA GLY A 19 8.28 22.57 1.00
C GLY A 19 9.02 21.36 0.43
N ASN A 20 9.75 20.61 1.26
CA ASN A 20 10.45 19.36 0.89
C ASN A 20 9.46 18.25 0.45
N TYR A 21 8.75 18.45 -0.66
CA TYR A 21 7.89 17.45 -1.28
C TYR A 21 8.77 16.45 -2.01
N ARG A 22 8.97 15.28 -1.40
CA ARG A 22 9.49 14.11 -2.11
C ARG A 22 8.31 13.39 -2.78
N PRO A 23 8.23 13.34 -4.11
CA PRO A 23 7.20 12.57 -4.78
C PRO A 23 7.35 11.09 -4.41
N VAL A 24 6.22 10.41 -4.21
CA VAL A 24 6.17 8.96 -4.01
C VAL A 24 6.56 8.30 -5.33
N ALA A 25 7.59 7.44 -5.29
CA ALA A 25 8.18 6.82 -6.47
C ALA A 25 8.16 5.30 -6.36
N ASP A 26 8.07 4.61 -7.50
CA ASP A 26 8.12 3.14 -7.55
C ASP A 26 9.54 2.58 -7.58
N ALA A 27 10.53 3.46 -7.72
CA ALA A 27 11.93 3.11 -7.84
C ALA A 27 12.79 3.84 -6.80
N PRO A 28 13.88 3.21 -6.32
CA PRO A 28 14.24 1.81 -6.57
C PRO A 28 13.36 0.84 -5.77
N VAL A 29 13.08 -0.34 -6.33
CA VAL A 29 12.50 -1.47 -5.59
C VAL A 29 13.60 -2.14 -4.76
N ARG A 30 13.33 -2.34 -3.48
CA ARG A 30 14.27 -2.91 -2.51
C ARG A 30 13.70 -4.18 -1.90
N ILE A 31 14.43 -5.28 -2.02
CA ILE A 31 14.15 -6.50 -1.26
C ILE A 31 14.48 -6.23 0.22
N GLY A 32 15.70 -5.76 0.48
CA GLY A 32 16.20 -5.47 1.82
C GLY A 32 16.81 -6.71 2.50
N PRO A 33 17.57 -6.52 3.58
CA PRO A 33 18.16 -7.63 4.33
C PRO A 33 17.10 -8.38 5.16
N ALA A 34 17.45 -9.59 5.61
CA ALA A 34 16.69 -10.28 6.64
C ALA A 34 16.66 -9.47 7.94
N TYR A 35 15.57 -9.58 8.69
CA TYR A 35 15.39 -8.84 9.95
C TYR A 35 14.56 -9.66 10.94
N THR A 36 14.79 -9.45 12.23
CA THR A 36 14.13 -10.21 13.31
C THR A 36 13.24 -9.31 14.14
N ILE A 37 11.99 -9.72 14.36
CA ILE A 37 11.03 -9.06 15.24
C ILE A 37 10.50 -10.09 16.22
N ARG A 38 10.65 -9.84 17.53
CA ARG A 38 10.15 -10.72 18.61
C ARG A 38 10.55 -12.19 18.44
N GLY A 39 11.79 -12.44 18.02
CA GLY A 39 12.33 -13.79 17.80
C GLY A 39 11.98 -14.45 16.46
N THR A 40 11.06 -13.87 15.68
CA THR A 40 10.75 -14.34 14.33
C THR A 40 11.63 -13.63 13.31
N THR A 41 12.36 -14.39 12.51
CA THR A 41 13.19 -13.86 11.40
C THR A 41 12.40 -13.84 10.11
N TYR A 42 12.31 -12.67 9.49
CA TYR A 42 11.69 -12.45 8.20
C TYR A 42 12.78 -12.25 7.15
N VAL A 43 12.67 -12.96 6.03
CA VAL A 43 13.62 -12.88 4.92
C VAL A 43 12.88 -12.32 3.71
N PRO A 44 13.06 -11.03 3.39
CA PRO A 44 12.49 -10.46 2.19
C PRO A 44 13.00 -11.14 0.92
N ALA A 45 12.15 -11.26 -0.10
CA ALA A 45 12.48 -11.88 -1.38
C ALA A 45 11.74 -11.19 -2.53
N ALA A 46 12.23 -11.36 -3.77
CA ALA A 46 11.59 -10.80 -4.97
C ALA A 46 10.15 -11.31 -5.17
N ALA A 47 9.94 -12.61 -4.90
CA ALA A 47 8.64 -13.31 -4.92
C ALA A 47 7.70 -12.89 -6.07
N PRO A 48 8.13 -13.01 -7.35
CA PRO A 48 7.33 -12.53 -8.47
C PRO A 48 5.98 -13.26 -8.64
N ALA A 49 5.91 -14.52 -8.21
CA ALA A 49 4.71 -15.35 -8.24
C ALA A 49 4.00 -15.45 -6.86
N TYR A 50 4.19 -14.46 -5.99
CA TYR A 50 3.57 -14.47 -4.66
C TYR A 50 2.05 -14.56 -4.76
N ASP A 51 1.48 -15.61 -4.15
CA ASP A 51 0.06 -15.87 -4.03
C ASP A 51 -0.16 -16.63 -2.72
N ALA A 52 -0.81 -16.00 -1.76
CA ALA A 52 -0.99 -16.56 -0.43
C ALA A 52 -2.39 -16.28 0.12
N LEU A 53 -2.88 -17.24 0.90
CA LEU A 53 -4.07 -17.09 1.73
C LEU A 53 -3.66 -16.84 3.18
N GLY A 54 -4.43 -16.02 3.87
CA GLY A 54 -4.21 -15.72 5.28
C GLY A 54 -5.14 -14.61 5.75
N TYR A 55 -4.76 -13.93 6.83
CA TYR A 55 -5.57 -12.86 7.39
C TYR A 55 -4.96 -11.49 7.12
N ALA A 56 -5.82 -10.54 6.80
CA ALA A 56 -5.52 -9.12 6.81
C ALA A 56 -5.92 -8.51 8.15
N SER A 57 -5.18 -7.49 8.59
CA SER A 57 -5.68 -6.47 9.51
C SER A 57 -5.61 -5.09 8.87
N TRP A 58 -5.90 -4.04 9.63
CA TRP A 58 -5.57 -2.69 9.21
C TRP A 58 -4.99 -1.83 10.33
N TYR A 59 -4.22 -0.81 9.93
CA TYR A 59 -3.58 0.16 10.79
C TYR A 59 -3.92 1.61 10.41
N GLY A 60 -3.95 2.46 11.43
CA GLY A 60 -4.34 3.86 11.38
C GLY A 60 -3.29 4.79 12.00
N GLY A 61 -3.76 5.85 12.67
CA GLY A 61 -2.92 6.92 13.20
C GLY A 61 -1.94 6.50 14.31
N GLU A 62 -2.09 5.29 14.85
CA GLU A 62 -1.15 4.65 15.77
C GLU A 62 0.18 4.26 15.09
N SER A 63 0.20 4.19 13.76
CA SER A 63 1.44 3.96 13.02
C SER A 63 2.29 5.22 12.95
N GLY A 64 3.61 5.03 13.03
CA GLY A 64 4.58 6.12 13.00
C GLY A 64 4.44 7.01 11.76
N ASN A 65 5.11 8.16 11.79
CA ASN A 65 4.99 9.17 10.73
C ASN A 65 5.58 8.75 9.37
N ARG A 66 6.34 7.66 9.31
CA ARG A 66 7.02 7.17 8.10
C ARG A 66 6.89 5.66 7.97
N THR A 67 6.77 5.20 6.73
CA THR A 67 6.81 3.78 6.39
C THR A 67 8.25 3.27 6.28
N ALA A 68 8.43 1.95 6.23
CA ALA A 68 9.73 1.33 5.97
C ALA A 68 10.34 1.70 4.60
N ASN A 69 9.51 2.11 3.62
CA ASN A 69 10.00 2.66 2.34
C ASN A 69 10.42 4.14 2.44
N GLY A 70 10.32 4.76 3.63
CA GLY A 70 10.69 6.16 3.89
C GLY A 70 9.63 7.18 3.49
N GLU A 71 8.46 6.74 3.01
CA GLU A 71 7.34 7.60 2.63
C GLU A 71 6.62 8.14 3.88
N LYS A 72 6.06 9.35 3.83
CA LYS A 72 5.19 9.85 4.91
C LYS A 72 3.94 8.97 4.96
N PHE A 73 3.68 8.37 6.11
CA PHE A 73 2.50 7.54 6.29
C PHE A 73 1.23 8.40 6.30
N ARG A 74 0.19 7.93 5.62
CA ARG A 74 -1.10 8.60 5.48
C ARG A 74 -2.22 7.55 5.60
N PRO A 75 -2.95 7.51 6.73
CA PRO A 75 -3.94 6.46 6.98
C PRO A 75 -5.02 6.34 5.90
N GLY A 76 -5.42 7.45 5.28
CA GLY A 76 -6.47 7.47 4.26
C GLY A 76 -6.01 7.02 2.85
N TRP A 77 -4.74 6.69 2.65
CA TRP A 77 -4.23 6.24 1.36
C TRP A 77 -4.51 4.77 1.11
N VAL A 78 -4.37 4.31 -0.14
CA VAL A 78 -4.53 2.89 -0.53
C VAL A 78 -3.18 2.19 -0.52
N THR A 79 -2.70 1.89 0.69
CA THR A 79 -1.38 1.28 0.93
C THR A 79 -1.49 0.09 1.87
N ALA A 80 -0.40 -0.68 1.97
CA ALA A 80 -0.31 -1.82 2.87
C ALA A 80 1.12 -2.05 3.38
N ALA A 81 1.22 -2.79 4.47
CA ALA A 81 2.45 -3.36 4.99
C ALA A 81 2.52 -4.86 4.65
N HIS A 82 3.72 -5.33 4.30
CA HIS A 82 4.02 -6.75 4.12
C HIS A 82 5.40 -7.08 4.69
N THR A 83 5.56 -8.28 5.26
CA THR A 83 6.79 -8.71 5.93
C THR A 83 7.93 -8.96 4.94
N THR A 84 7.69 -9.72 3.86
CA THR A 84 8.76 -10.20 2.97
C THR A 84 8.73 -9.72 1.52
N LEU A 85 7.64 -9.15 1.01
CA LEU A 85 7.60 -8.62 -0.35
C LEU A 85 8.57 -7.44 -0.54
N PRO A 86 9.07 -7.19 -1.76
CA PRO A 86 9.91 -6.02 -2.04
C PRO A 86 9.14 -4.72 -1.81
N LEU A 87 9.86 -3.65 -1.42
CA LEU A 87 9.28 -2.32 -1.26
C LEU A 87 9.83 -1.35 -2.31
N PRO A 88 8.96 -0.61 -3.01
CA PRO A 88 7.52 -0.85 -3.09
C PRO A 88 7.17 -2.06 -3.97
N THR A 89 5.97 -2.61 -3.79
CA THR A 89 5.36 -3.55 -4.75
C THR A 89 3.86 -3.32 -4.81
N TYR A 90 3.18 -3.91 -5.78
CA TYR A 90 1.71 -3.93 -5.86
C TYR A 90 1.16 -5.32 -5.61
N VAL A 91 0.03 -5.37 -4.91
CA VAL A 91 -0.71 -6.62 -4.68
C VAL A 91 -2.20 -6.43 -4.90
N GLU A 92 -2.86 -7.43 -5.48
CA GLU A 92 -4.30 -7.58 -5.41
C GLU A 92 -4.65 -8.27 -4.09
N VAL A 93 -5.57 -7.67 -3.34
CA VAL A 93 -6.11 -8.23 -2.09
C VAL A 93 -7.57 -8.55 -2.32
N THR A 94 -7.95 -9.81 -2.16
CA THR A 94 -9.33 -10.30 -2.25
C THR A 94 -9.84 -10.64 -0.86
N ALA A 95 -10.93 -10.02 -0.42
CA ALA A 95 -11.65 -10.41 0.78
C ALA A 95 -12.51 -11.64 0.49
N LEU A 96 -12.26 -12.72 1.21
CA LEU A 96 -12.90 -14.00 0.93
C LEU A 96 -14.36 -14.05 1.37
N ASP A 97 -14.79 -13.18 2.28
CA ASP A 97 -16.18 -13.10 2.76
C ASP A 97 -17.14 -12.55 1.70
N SER A 98 -16.69 -11.55 0.93
CA SER A 98 -17.53 -10.71 0.08
C SER A 98 -17.15 -10.78 -1.39
N GLY A 99 -16.00 -11.37 -1.71
CA GLY A 99 -15.41 -11.38 -3.05
C GLY A 99 -14.91 -10.02 -3.52
N ARG A 100 -14.96 -8.98 -2.68
CA ARG A 100 -14.40 -7.67 -3.00
C ARG A 100 -12.90 -7.80 -3.15
N ARG A 101 -12.34 -7.10 -4.15
CA ARG A 101 -10.90 -7.07 -4.36
C ARG A 101 -10.43 -5.67 -4.75
N ILE A 102 -9.24 -5.33 -4.28
CA ILE A 102 -8.59 -4.04 -4.53
C ILE A 102 -7.12 -4.27 -4.86
N ILE A 103 -6.51 -3.32 -5.56
CA ILE A 103 -5.05 -3.28 -5.71
C ILE A 103 -4.51 -2.26 -4.72
N VAL A 104 -3.50 -2.66 -3.94
CA VAL A 104 -2.82 -1.79 -2.98
C VAL A 104 -1.34 -1.68 -3.30
N ARG A 105 -0.75 -0.55 -2.93
CA ARG A 105 0.70 -0.37 -2.92
C ARG A 105 1.27 -0.81 -1.58
N VAL A 106 2.14 -1.81 -1.59
CA VAL A 106 2.91 -2.20 -0.41
C VAL A 106 4.12 -1.28 -0.29
N ASN A 107 4.20 -0.51 0.79
CA ASN A 107 5.28 0.45 1.04
C ASN A 107 5.81 0.40 2.48
N ASP A 108 5.42 -0.62 3.24
CA ASP A 108 5.76 -0.75 4.66
C ASP A 108 6.03 -2.20 5.08
N ARG A 109 6.57 -2.38 6.29
CA ARG A 109 6.88 -3.67 6.92
C ARG A 109 5.90 -4.01 8.03
N GLY A 110 5.53 -5.27 8.12
CA GLY A 110 4.46 -5.78 8.99
C GLY A 110 3.46 -6.60 8.19
N PRO A 111 2.40 -7.15 8.79
CA PRO A 111 2.14 -7.19 10.23
C PRO A 111 3.07 -8.18 10.94
N PHE A 112 3.29 -7.98 12.24
CA PHE A 112 4.09 -8.88 13.09
C PHE A 112 3.23 -9.73 14.04
N ALA A 113 1.91 -9.66 13.89
CA ALA A 113 0.98 -10.54 14.58
C ALA A 113 0.93 -11.89 13.86
N ARG A 114 0.94 -12.99 14.63
CA ARG A 114 0.88 -14.35 14.09
C ARG A 114 -0.41 -14.55 13.27
N GLY A 115 -0.29 -15.24 12.14
CA GLY A 115 -1.42 -15.56 11.24
C GLY A 115 -1.85 -14.44 10.30
N ARG A 116 -1.30 -13.22 10.44
CA ARG A 116 -1.60 -12.11 9.52
C ARG A 116 -0.52 -12.02 8.44
N ILE A 117 -0.95 -11.90 7.19
CA ILE A 117 -0.04 -11.85 6.03
C ILE A 117 0.05 -10.44 5.43
N ILE A 118 -0.90 -9.57 5.73
CA ILE A 118 -0.92 -8.20 5.22
C ILE A 118 -1.62 -7.28 6.23
N ASP A 119 -1.15 -6.03 6.32
CA ASP A 119 -1.78 -4.99 7.12
C ASP A 119 -2.18 -3.85 6.17
N LEU A 120 -3.46 -3.52 6.11
CA LEU A 120 -3.96 -2.48 5.22
C LEU A 120 -3.92 -1.12 5.92
N SER A 121 -3.71 -0.04 5.18
CA SER A 121 -4.07 1.28 5.72
C SER A 121 -5.59 1.38 5.93
N ARG A 122 -6.03 2.29 6.79
CA ARG A 122 -7.46 2.60 6.97
C ARG A 122 -8.21 2.82 5.65
N GLY A 123 -7.62 3.57 4.71
CA GLY A 123 -8.21 3.84 3.40
C GLY A 123 -8.35 2.58 2.52
N ALA A 124 -7.37 1.68 2.56
CA ALA A 124 -7.46 0.38 1.88
C ALA A 124 -8.50 -0.53 2.54
N ALA A 125 -8.57 -0.56 3.87
CA ALA A 125 -9.57 -1.34 4.62
C ALA A 125 -11.01 -0.89 4.34
N GLU A 126 -11.24 0.43 4.21
CA GLU A 126 -12.52 1.01 3.78
C GLU A 126 -12.90 0.53 2.37
N GLN A 127 -11.95 0.54 1.43
CA GLN A 127 -12.18 0.12 0.05
C GLN A 127 -12.33 -1.38 -0.12
N LEU A 128 -11.68 -2.19 0.72
CA LEU A 128 -11.88 -3.63 0.73
C LEU A 128 -13.19 -4.01 1.43
N GLY A 129 -13.64 -3.20 2.39
CA GLY A 129 -14.88 -3.43 3.15
C GLY A 129 -14.68 -4.12 4.50
N MET A 130 -13.45 -4.11 5.04
CA MET A 130 -13.11 -4.81 6.28
C MET A 130 -12.83 -3.88 7.47
N LYS A 131 -13.00 -2.57 7.31
CA LYS A 131 -12.67 -1.59 8.36
C LYS A 131 -13.43 -1.87 9.66
N ALA A 132 -14.73 -2.12 9.58
CA ALA A 132 -15.58 -2.32 10.75
C ALA A 132 -15.27 -3.64 11.49
N GLN A 133 -14.89 -4.68 10.76
CA GLN A 133 -14.56 -6.01 11.28
C GLN A 133 -13.14 -6.07 11.88
N GLY A 134 -12.27 -5.14 11.50
CA GLY A 134 -10.87 -5.06 11.97
C GLY A 134 -9.92 -6.07 11.30
N HIS A 135 -10.44 -7.20 10.85
CA HIS A 135 -9.70 -8.25 10.17
C HIS A 135 -10.56 -8.94 9.11
N ALA A 136 -9.92 -9.60 8.14
CA ALA A 136 -10.60 -10.39 7.11
C ALA A 136 -9.72 -11.55 6.64
N ALA A 137 -10.34 -12.67 6.30
CA ALA A 137 -9.70 -13.71 5.50
C ALA A 137 -9.48 -13.18 4.08
N VAL A 138 -8.24 -13.26 3.58
CA VAL A 138 -7.86 -12.70 2.29
C VAL A 138 -7.00 -13.64 1.46
N ARG A 139 -7.04 -13.43 0.14
CA ARG A 139 -5.98 -13.82 -0.79
C ARG A 139 -5.15 -12.59 -1.14
N VAL A 140 -3.83 -12.71 -1.12
CA VAL A 140 -2.90 -11.65 -1.52
C VAL A 140 -2.05 -12.16 -2.67
N ARG A 141 -2.12 -11.47 -3.81
CA ARG A 141 -1.35 -11.79 -5.02
C ARG A 141 -0.49 -10.63 -5.46
N ARG A 142 0.78 -10.87 -5.74
CA ARG A 142 1.61 -9.87 -6.42
C ARG A 142 1.11 -9.67 -7.85
N VAL A 143 0.98 -8.41 -8.25
CA VAL A 143 0.48 -8.02 -9.57
C VAL A 143 1.30 -6.87 -10.14
N GLU A 144 1.27 -6.70 -11.45
CA GLU A 144 1.80 -5.52 -12.15
C GLU A 144 0.62 -4.76 -12.76
N PRO A 145 0.07 -3.75 -12.04
CA PRO A 145 -1.09 -3.00 -12.52
C PRO A 145 -0.70 -2.03 -13.65
N SER A 146 -1.70 -1.53 -14.38
CA SER A 146 -1.50 -0.52 -15.43
C SER A 146 -0.78 0.72 -14.89
N GLU A 147 -0.01 1.42 -15.72
CA GLU A 147 0.66 2.68 -15.29
C GLU A 147 -0.33 3.71 -14.75
N LYS A 148 -1.54 3.75 -15.30
CA LYS A 148 -2.63 4.61 -14.81
C LYS A 148 -3.01 4.28 -13.37
N ASP A 149 -3.14 3.00 -13.03
CA ASP A 149 -3.44 2.57 -11.66
C ASP A 149 -2.24 2.80 -10.74
N ARG A 150 -1.02 2.54 -11.21
CA ARG A 150 0.21 2.84 -10.45
C ARG A 150 0.29 4.32 -10.09
N GLU A 151 0.01 5.21 -11.05
CA GLU A 151 -0.03 6.65 -10.82
C GLU A 151 -1.08 7.05 -9.77
N ARG A 152 -2.28 6.48 -9.84
CA ARG A 152 -3.34 6.72 -8.85
C ARG A 152 -2.91 6.26 -7.46
N LEU A 153 -2.33 5.07 -7.35
CA LEU A 153 -1.86 4.50 -6.10
C LEU A 153 -0.68 5.29 -5.50
N ARG A 154 0.25 5.80 -6.32
CA ARG A 154 1.32 6.72 -5.85
C ARG A 154 0.75 8.02 -5.24
N LYS A 155 -0.44 8.44 -5.67
CA LYS A 155 -1.19 9.59 -5.12
C LYS A 155 -2.11 9.17 -3.96
N GLY A 156 -2.04 7.92 -3.50
CA GLY A 156 -2.87 7.38 -2.42
C GLY A 156 -4.33 7.10 -2.81
N LYS A 157 -4.67 7.14 -4.10
CA LYS A 157 -6.03 6.97 -4.61
C LYS A 157 -6.32 5.51 -4.98
N PRO A 158 -7.60 5.07 -4.95
CA PRO A 158 -8.01 3.76 -5.47
C PRO A 158 -7.52 3.50 -6.89
N ALA A 159 -7.11 2.28 -7.20
CA ALA A 159 -7.03 1.78 -8.58
C ALA A 159 -8.44 1.69 -9.22
N ALA A 160 -8.52 1.27 -10.48
CA ALA A 160 -9.79 0.94 -11.12
C ALA A 160 -10.57 -0.13 -10.32
N SER A 161 -11.90 0.00 -10.30
CA SER A 161 -12.77 -0.98 -9.65
C SER A 161 -12.65 -2.34 -10.35
N LEU A 162 -12.46 -3.39 -9.56
CA LEU A 162 -12.40 -4.77 -10.02
C LEU A 162 -13.76 -5.45 -9.81
N SER A 163 -14.13 -6.35 -10.72
CA SER A 163 -15.29 -7.23 -10.54
C SER A 163 -15.11 -8.11 -9.30
N ARG A 164 -16.18 -8.42 -8.58
CA ARG A 164 -16.10 -9.34 -7.44
C ARG A 164 -15.75 -10.76 -7.91
N VAL A 165 -15.04 -11.48 -7.04
CA VAL A 165 -14.75 -12.90 -7.26
C VAL A 165 -16.06 -13.70 -7.13
N PRO A 166 -16.38 -14.60 -8.07
CA PRO A 166 -17.59 -15.43 -7.99
C PRO A 166 -17.59 -16.37 -6.79
N GLU A 167 -18.78 -16.64 -6.24
CA GLU A 167 -18.94 -17.45 -5.03
C GLU A 167 -18.32 -18.86 -5.15
N ARG A 168 -18.42 -19.49 -6.33
CA ARG A 168 -17.78 -20.79 -6.60
C ARG A 168 -16.27 -20.77 -6.31
N GLU A 169 -15.59 -19.71 -6.72
CA GLU A 169 -14.15 -19.57 -6.49
C GLU A 169 -13.86 -19.27 -5.01
N LEU A 170 -14.68 -18.43 -4.38
CA LEU A 170 -14.56 -18.12 -2.94
C LEU A 170 -14.67 -19.36 -2.07
N LEU A 171 -15.60 -20.27 -2.38
CA LEU A 171 -15.73 -21.55 -1.66
C LEU A 171 -14.43 -22.38 -1.71
N GLY A 172 -13.77 -22.43 -2.87
CA GLY A 172 -12.48 -23.10 -3.03
C GLY A 172 -11.37 -22.42 -2.20
N LEU A 173 -11.28 -21.09 -2.25
CA LEU A 173 -10.28 -20.35 -1.48
C LEU A 173 -10.49 -20.48 0.03
N ARG A 174 -11.74 -20.45 0.51
CA ARG A 174 -12.06 -20.65 1.93
C ARG A 174 -11.71 -22.07 2.38
N ALA A 175 -11.99 -23.09 1.56
CA ALA A 175 -11.61 -24.47 1.85
C ALA A 175 -10.08 -24.65 1.90
N GLN A 176 -9.35 -24.02 0.98
CA GLN A 176 -7.89 -24.04 0.98
C GLN A 176 -7.30 -23.35 2.22
N LEU A 177 -7.84 -22.19 2.62
CA LEU A 177 -7.42 -21.51 3.85
C LEU A 177 -7.62 -22.41 5.07
N ALA A 178 -8.83 -22.96 5.24
CA ALA A 178 -9.15 -23.85 6.35
C ALA A 178 -8.28 -25.12 6.38
N ALA A 179 -7.89 -25.63 5.21
CA ALA A 179 -7.00 -26.78 5.13
C ALA A 179 -5.56 -26.47 5.57
N GLY A 180 -5.08 -25.24 5.36
CA GLY A 180 -3.73 -24.80 5.74
C GLY A 180 -3.58 -24.34 7.20
N GLU A 181 -4.67 -24.24 7.95
CA GLU A 181 -4.67 -23.96 9.39
C GLU A 181 -4.49 -25.21 10.26
N ARG A 182 -4.58 -26.41 9.65
CA ARG A 182 -4.36 -27.71 10.31
C ARG A 182 -2.88 -28.07 10.31
#